data_AF-A0A830FFN1-F1
#
_entry.id   AF-A0A830FFN1-F1
#
_cell.length_a   1.000
_cell.length_b   1.000
_cell.length_c   1.000
_cell.angle_alpha   90.00
_cell.angle_beta   90.00
_cell.angle_gamma   90.00
#
_symmetry.space_group_name_H-M   'P 1'
#
loop_
_entity.id
_entity.type
_entity.pdbx_description
1 polymer ?
#
loop_
_entity_poly.entity_id
_entity_poly.type
_entity_poly.pdbx_seq_one_letter_code
_entity_poly.pdbx_strand_id
1 'polypeptide(L)'
;MFLPEPAQPLPVSEYVPTGCEAIDDLLGGGLERGAVTQVYGPPAAGKTNFALSAVMEVAAAGDAALYIDTEGLSADRMEQVARGRAHGTAQTVDDLAGRLIITEALDYDEQAEAVQDAAEFAAEVELIVLDSATGFYRLRRDDEDGGETLRDVARQITHLLSLARKHDIAVLYTNQVFTDPDSDRSTALGGHTLNHWSGAIVRLDRFRGGNRRATLEKHRAKPAGDTAQFRITDSGLVGDDAPETPK
;
A
#
# COMPACT_ATOMS: atom_id res chain seq x y z
N MET A 1 27.30 -32.43 -27.34
CA MET A 1 27.30 -31.02 -26.94
C MET A 1 25.96 -30.77 -26.27
N PHE A 2 25.91 -30.82 -24.95
CA PHE A 2 24.69 -30.53 -24.18
C PHE A 2 24.57 -29.01 -24.10
N LEU A 3 23.49 -28.46 -24.65
CA LEU A 3 23.11 -27.08 -24.37
C LEU A 3 22.63 -27.05 -22.92
N PRO A 4 23.07 -26.09 -22.08
CA PRO A 4 22.51 -25.94 -20.75
C PRO A 4 21.02 -25.66 -20.87
N GLU A 5 20.20 -26.30 -20.03
CA GLU A 5 18.79 -25.97 -19.91
C GLU A 5 18.65 -24.48 -19.58
N PRO A 6 17.65 -23.78 -20.17
CA PRO A 6 17.37 -22.41 -19.78
C PRO A 6 17.10 -22.39 -18.28
N ALA A 7 17.76 -21.47 -17.56
CA ALA A 7 17.52 -21.26 -16.15
C ALA A 7 16.02 -21.06 -15.94
N GLN A 8 15.41 -21.92 -15.11
CA GLN A 8 14.03 -21.73 -14.69
C GLN A 8 13.94 -20.36 -14.01
N PRO A 9 12.95 -19.51 -14.33
CA PRO A 9 12.76 -18.26 -13.60
C PRO A 9 12.62 -18.60 -12.12
N LEU A 10 13.32 -17.85 -11.27
CA LEU A 10 13.22 -18.00 -9.82
C LEU A 10 11.73 -17.88 -9.42
N PRO A 11 11.24 -18.68 -8.47
CA PRO A 11 9.87 -18.57 -8.02
C PRO A 11 9.63 -17.14 -7.52
N VAL A 12 8.61 -16.49 -8.06
CA VAL A 12 8.16 -15.18 -7.60
C VAL A 12 7.80 -15.31 -6.12
N SER A 13 8.37 -14.46 -5.26
CA SER A 13 8.07 -14.46 -3.83
C SER A 13 6.56 -14.31 -3.63
N GLU A 14 5.95 -15.09 -2.74
CA GLU A 14 4.52 -14.97 -2.38
C GLU A 14 4.16 -13.58 -1.82
N TYR A 15 5.16 -12.81 -1.39
CA TYR A 15 5.01 -11.51 -0.75
C TYR A 15 5.84 -10.41 -1.43
N VAL A 16 5.28 -9.20 -1.48
CA VAL A 16 5.97 -7.96 -1.83
C VAL A 16 6.42 -7.25 -0.53
N PRO A 17 7.72 -6.99 -0.32
CA PRO A 17 8.20 -6.29 0.87
C PRO A 17 7.64 -4.86 0.98
N THR A 18 7.42 -4.39 2.21
CA THR A 18 6.99 -3.00 2.47
C THR A 18 8.16 -2.03 2.57
N GLY A 19 9.38 -2.54 2.65
CA GLY A 19 10.60 -1.76 2.88
C GLY A 19 10.86 -1.48 4.36
N CYS A 20 10.11 -2.14 5.25
CA CYS A 20 10.30 -2.07 6.70
C CYS A 20 10.17 -3.48 7.29
N GLU A 21 11.30 -4.07 7.68
CA GLU A 21 11.37 -5.43 8.22
C GLU A 21 10.38 -5.68 9.36
N ALA A 22 10.24 -4.73 10.30
CA ALA A 22 9.30 -4.85 11.41
C ALA A 22 7.83 -4.93 10.96
N ILE A 23 7.48 -4.29 9.84
CA ILE A 23 6.14 -4.36 9.24
C ILE A 23 5.98 -5.66 8.44
N ASP A 24 7.01 -6.06 7.69
CA ASP A 24 7.01 -7.31 6.94
C ASP A 24 6.84 -8.50 7.89
N ASP A 25 7.56 -8.49 9.02
CA ASP A 25 7.38 -9.45 10.11
C ASP A 25 5.97 -9.41 10.69
N LEU A 26 5.40 -8.22 10.92
CA LEU A 26 4.02 -8.09 11.38
C LEU A 26 3.03 -8.75 10.41
N LEU A 27 3.25 -8.58 9.11
CA LEU A 27 2.43 -9.17 8.04
C LEU A 27 2.77 -10.64 7.74
N GLY A 28 3.91 -11.14 8.22
CA GLY A 28 4.36 -12.51 7.95
C GLY A 28 5.08 -12.70 6.62
N GLY A 29 5.70 -11.64 6.09
CA GLY A 29 6.51 -11.67 4.88
C GLY A 29 6.37 -10.42 4.01
N GLY A 30 5.34 -9.60 4.24
CA GLY A 30 5.03 -8.40 3.46
C GLY A 30 3.61 -8.43 2.92
N LEU A 31 3.37 -7.76 1.79
CA LEU A 31 2.07 -7.71 1.12
C LEU A 31 1.83 -9.01 0.34
N GLU A 32 0.83 -9.78 0.76
CA GLU A 32 0.45 -11.05 0.12
C GLU A 32 -0.05 -10.83 -1.32
N ARG A 33 0.53 -11.56 -2.29
CA ARG A 33 0.01 -11.62 -3.67
C ARG A 33 -1.35 -12.30 -3.73
N GLY A 34 -2.15 -11.96 -4.74
CA GLY A 34 -3.51 -12.50 -4.85
C GLY A 34 -4.49 -11.98 -3.78
N ALA A 35 -4.04 -11.04 -2.94
CA ALA A 35 -4.81 -10.44 -1.88
C ALA A 35 -4.73 -8.91 -1.91
N VAL A 36 -5.66 -8.29 -1.18
CA VAL A 36 -5.67 -6.85 -0.97
C VAL A 36 -5.30 -6.57 0.48
N THR A 37 -4.34 -5.69 0.69
CA THR A 37 -3.97 -5.15 2.00
C THR A 37 -4.56 -3.76 2.17
N GLN A 38 -5.22 -3.53 3.30
CA GLN A 38 -5.74 -2.22 3.67
C GLN A 38 -4.84 -1.57 4.72
N VAL A 39 -4.43 -0.34 4.46
CA VAL A 39 -3.72 0.49 5.44
C VAL A 39 -4.58 1.70 5.79
N TYR A 40 -5.01 1.81 7.04
CA TYR A 40 -5.84 2.92 7.47
C TYR A 40 -5.30 3.63 8.70
N GLY A 41 -5.74 4.86 8.92
CA GLY A 41 -5.26 5.68 10.03
C GLY A 41 -5.60 7.15 9.85
N PRO A 42 -5.46 7.96 10.93
CA PRO A 42 -5.71 9.39 10.87
C PRO A 42 -4.79 10.10 9.87
N PRO A 43 -5.10 11.36 9.52
CA PRO A 43 -4.20 12.20 8.73
C PRO A 43 -2.78 12.19 9.30
N ALA A 44 -1.80 12.10 8.39
CA ALA A 44 -0.37 12.07 8.73
C ALA A 44 0.07 10.95 9.70
N ALA A 45 -0.67 9.83 9.72
CA ALA A 45 -0.22 8.56 10.32
C ALA A 45 0.87 7.85 9.49
N GLY A 46 1.09 8.25 8.24
CA GLY A 46 2.14 7.67 7.38
C GLY A 46 1.66 6.73 6.27
N LYS A 47 0.37 6.73 5.93
CA LYS A 47 -0.22 5.84 4.91
C LYS A 47 0.44 5.95 3.53
N THR A 48 0.52 7.16 2.98
CA THR A 48 1.25 7.45 1.72
C THR A 48 2.73 7.06 1.81
N ASN A 49 3.37 7.21 2.98
CA ASN A 49 4.77 6.81 3.16
C ASN A 49 4.94 5.28 3.14
N PHE A 50 3.99 4.56 3.70
CA PHE A 50 3.92 3.10 3.62
C PHE A 50 3.77 2.66 2.16
N ALA A 51 2.82 3.25 1.44
CA ALA A 51 2.58 2.92 0.04
C ALA A 51 3.80 3.22 -0.84
N LEU A 52 4.41 4.40 -0.68
CA LEU A 52 5.63 4.78 -1.38
C LEU A 52 6.80 3.84 -1.09
N SER A 53 6.99 3.46 0.17
CA SER A 53 8.05 2.52 0.56
C SER A 53 7.87 1.18 -0.16
N ALA A 54 6.65 0.63 -0.19
CA ALA A 54 6.37 -0.64 -0.85
C ALA A 54 6.60 -0.59 -2.37
N VAL A 55 6.14 0.45 -3.08
CA VAL A 55 6.41 0.56 -4.54
C VAL A 55 7.88 0.77 -4.86
N MET A 56 8.64 1.42 -3.96
CA MET A 56 10.09 1.59 -4.12
C MET A 56 10.85 0.27 -3.91
N GLU A 57 10.36 -0.65 -3.08
CA GLU A 57 10.91 -2.00 -2.99
C GLU A 57 10.74 -2.77 -4.30
N VAL A 58 9.54 -2.69 -4.91
CA VAL A 58 9.27 -3.30 -6.21
C VAL A 58 10.19 -2.72 -7.28
N ALA A 59 10.30 -1.40 -7.36
CA ALA A 59 11.21 -0.72 -8.29
C ALA A 59 12.67 -1.12 -8.08
N ALA A 60 13.11 -1.24 -6.81
CA ALA A 60 14.47 -1.64 -6.48
C ALA A 60 14.77 -3.09 -6.87
N ALA A 61 13.78 -3.98 -6.81
CA ALA A 61 13.88 -5.37 -7.29
C ALA A 61 14.01 -5.47 -8.83
N GLY A 62 13.71 -4.39 -9.55
CA GLY A 62 13.79 -4.33 -10.99
C GLY A 62 12.43 -4.36 -11.69
N ASP A 63 11.35 -4.52 -10.94
CA ASP A 63 9.98 -4.70 -11.42
C ASP A 63 9.18 -3.39 -11.38
N ALA A 64 8.01 -3.37 -12.03
CA ALA A 64 7.16 -2.19 -12.09
C ALA A 64 6.03 -2.21 -11.06
N ALA A 65 5.57 -1.03 -10.66
CA ALA A 65 4.40 -0.85 -9.79
C ALA A 65 3.48 0.24 -10.34
N LEU A 66 2.17 0.03 -10.18
CA LEU A 66 1.15 1.04 -10.50
C LEU A 66 0.73 1.77 -9.21
N TYR A 67 0.74 3.10 -9.26
CA TYR A 67 0.30 3.97 -8.17
C TYR A 67 -0.85 4.85 -8.66
N ILE A 68 -2.06 4.58 -8.18
CA ILE A 68 -3.23 5.43 -8.40
C ILE A 68 -3.30 6.42 -7.23
N ASP A 69 -3.05 7.70 -7.53
CA ASP A 69 -3.01 8.78 -6.56
C ASP A 69 -4.28 9.62 -6.61
N THR A 70 -4.90 9.82 -5.44
CA THR A 70 -6.07 10.69 -5.23
C THR A 70 -5.85 11.74 -4.16
N GLU A 71 -4.70 11.72 -3.47
CA GLU A 71 -4.40 12.58 -2.32
C GLU A 71 -3.31 13.63 -2.64
N GLY A 72 -2.68 13.56 -3.82
CA GLY A 72 -1.66 14.51 -4.26
C GLY A 72 -0.27 14.10 -3.79
N LEU A 73 0.31 13.12 -4.46
CA LEU A 73 1.62 12.57 -4.18
C LEU A 73 2.72 13.61 -4.46
N SER A 74 3.50 13.92 -3.42
CA SER A 74 4.63 14.85 -3.54
C SER A 74 5.80 14.22 -4.29
N ALA A 75 6.19 14.82 -5.42
CA ALA A 75 7.38 14.48 -6.17
C ALA A 75 8.66 14.57 -5.32
N ASP A 76 8.81 15.62 -4.51
CA ASP A 76 9.94 15.78 -3.58
C ASP A 76 10.05 14.59 -2.63
N ARG A 77 8.92 14.14 -2.07
CA ARG A 77 8.91 13.00 -1.15
C ARG A 77 9.27 11.70 -1.86
N MET A 78 8.75 11.49 -3.07
CA MET A 78 9.09 10.33 -3.88
C MET A 78 10.58 10.29 -4.21
N GLU A 79 11.16 11.42 -4.64
CA GLU A 79 12.59 11.55 -4.92
C GLU A 79 13.41 11.23 -3.67
N GLN A 80 12.97 11.72 -2.50
CA GLN A 80 13.65 11.49 -1.23
C GLN A 80 13.75 9.99 -0.89
N VAL A 81 12.62 9.26 -0.97
CA VAL A 81 12.57 7.83 -0.69
C VAL A 81 13.37 7.05 -1.72
N ALA A 82 13.23 7.37 -3.01
CA ALA A 82 14.01 6.76 -4.09
C ALA A 82 15.52 6.96 -3.89
N ARG A 83 15.95 8.17 -3.51
CA ARG A 83 17.36 8.48 -3.24
C ARG A 83 17.89 7.70 -2.05
N GLY A 84 17.09 7.54 -1.00
CA GLY A 84 17.42 6.67 0.13
C GLY A 84 17.58 5.21 -0.26
N ARG A 85 16.71 4.70 -1.12
CA ARG A 85 16.74 3.32 -1.60
C ARG A 85 17.90 3.04 -2.57
N ALA A 86 18.25 4.01 -3.40
CA ALA A 86 19.40 3.97 -4.31
C ALA A 86 20.75 4.12 -3.58
N HIS A 87 20.75 4.62 -2.34
CA HIS A 87 21.98 4.90 -1.62
C HIS A 87 22.79 3.63 -1.37
N GLY A 88 24.03 3.60 -1.87
CA GLY A 88 24.93 2.46 -1.73
C GLY A 88 24.64 1.31 -2.71
N THR A 89 23.72 1.50 -3.66
CA THR A 89 23.45 0.55 -4.75
C THR A 89 23.99 1.08 -6.09
N ALA A 90 23.88 0.29 -7.15
CA ALA A 90 24.24 0.72 -8.51
C ALA A 90 23.09 1.46 -9.24
N GLN A 91 21.88 1.47 -8.67
CA GLN A 91 20.70 2.09 -9.27
C GLN A 91 20.69 3.59 -8.99
N THR A 92 20.16 4.36 -9.93
CA THR A 92 19.91 5.79 -9.78
C THR A 92 18.46 6.06 -9.36
N VAL A 93 18.15 7.30 -8.98
CA VAL A 93 16.76 7.73 -8.74
C VAL A 93 15.91 7.56 -10.00
N ASP A 94 16.45 7.89 -11.17
CA ASP A 94 15.75 7.76 -12.46
C ASP A 94 15.46 6.30 -12.80
N ASP A 95 16.37 5.37 -12.47
CA ASP A 95 16.14 3.93 -12.63
C ASP A 95 14.93 3.47 -11.80
N LEU A 96 14.81 3.95 -10.56
CA LEU A 96 13.69 3.58 -9.69
C LEU A 96 12.39 4.26 -10.14
N ALA A 97 12.43 5.56 -10.40
CA ALA A 97 11.26 6.34 -10.83
C ALA A 97 10.70 5.84 -12.16
N GLY A 98 11.57 5.43 -13.10
CA GLY A 98 11.17 4.87 -14.40
C GLY A 98 10.40 3.55 -14.32
N ARG A 99 10.30 2.92 -13.14
CA ARG A 99 9.51 1.70 -12.89
C ARG A 99 8.17 1.97 -12.22
N LEU A 100 7.88 3.23 -11.88
CA LEU A 100 6.62 3.62 -11.29
C LEU A 100 5.70 4.19 -12.35
N ILE A 101 4.55 3.56 -12.53
CA ILE A 101 3.45 4.08 -13.34
C ILE A 101 2.53 4.83 -12.38
N ILE A 102 2.34 6.13 -12.60
CA ILE A 102 1.54 6.97 -11.72
C ILE A 102 0.33 7.48 -12.50
N THR A 103 -0.85 7.22 -11.97
CA THR A 103 -2.12 7.72 -12.49
C THR A 103 -2.74 8.62 -11.44
N GLU A 104 -2.83 9.91 -11.73
CA GLU A 104 -3.50 10.88 -10.87
C GLU A 104 -5.00 10.91 -11.19
N ALA A 105 -5.83 10.89 -10.15
CA ALA A 105 -7.27 11.10 -10.24
C ALA A 105 -7.69 12.27 -9.35
N LEU A 106 -8.30 13.28 -9.95
CA LEU A 106 -8.67 14.55 -9.32
C LEU A 106 -10.10 14.55 -8.79
N ASP A 107 -10.90 13.58 -9.19
CA ASP A 107 -12.23 13.34 -8.68
C ASP A 107 -12.61 11.85 -8.60
N TYR A 108 -13.84 11.62 -8.17
CA TYR A 108 -14.38 10.28 -7.96
C TYR A 108 -14.54 9.48 -9.26
N ASP A 109 -14.92 10.13 -10.35
CA ASP A 109 -15.20 9.47 -11.62
C ASP A 109 -13.87 9.10 -12.29
N GLU A 110 -12.87 10.00 -12.22
CA GLU A 110 -11.49 9.71 -12.61
C GLU A 110 -10.88 8.58 -11.77
N GLN A 111 -11.15 8.52 -10.46
CA GLN A 111 -10.70 7.39 -9.62
C GLN A 111 -11.32 6.06 -10.10
N ALA A 112 -12.61 6.07 -10.45
CA ALA A 112 -13.29 4.86 -10.92
C ALA A 112 -12.71 4.39 -12.27
N GLU A 113 -12.42 5.31 -13.18
CA GLU A 113 -11.77 5.05 -14.47
C GLU A 113 -10.36 4.51 -14.26
N ALA A 114 -9.51 5.18 -13.48
CA ALA A 114 -8.15 4.74 -13.17
C ALA A 114 -8.10 3.32 -12.56
N VAL A 115 -9.08 2.97 -11.71
CA VAL A 115 -9.19 1.62 -11.14
C VAL A 115 -9.58 0.59 -12.21
N GLN A 116 -10.40 0.94 -13.21
CA GLN A 116 -10.67 0.03 -14.34
C GLN A 116 -9.45 -0.13 -15.24
N ASP A 117 -8.77 0.96 -15.55
CA ASP A 117 -7.59 0.97 -16.43
C ASP A 117 -6.39 0.26 -15.81
N ALA A 118 -6.39 0.06 -14.49
CA ALA A 118 -5.43 -0.81 -13.81
C ALA A 118 -5.33 -2.22 -14.41
N ALA A 119 -6.40 -2.70 -15.07
CA ALA A 119 -6.40 -3.98 -15.78
C ALA A 119 -5.42 -4.02 -16.96
N GLU A 120 -5.09 -2.88 -17.57
CA GLU A 120 -4.14 -2.78 -18.68
C GLU A 120 -2.70 -3.03 -18.21
N PHE A 121 -2.37 -2.61 -16.99
CA PHE A 121 -1.04 -2.74 -16.41
C PHE A 121 -0.85 -4.01 -15.59
N ALA A 122 -1.94 -4.68 -15.19
CA ALA A 122 -1.91 -5.77 -14.20
C ALA A 122 -1.02 -6.96 -14.57
N ALA A 123 -0.69 -7.17 -15.85
CA ALA A 123 0.21 -8.24 -16.29
C ALA A 123 1.71 -7.86 -16.26
N GLU A 124 2.03 -6.58 -16.03
CA GLU A 124 3.38 -6.02 -16.14
C GLU A 124 3.89 -5.42 -14.82
N VAL A 125 3.06 -5.43 -13.77
CA VAL A 125 3.38 -4.86 -12.45
C VAL A 125 3.30 -5.92 -11.37
N GLU A 126 4.02 -5.73 -10.27
CA GLU A 126 4.01 -6.64 -9.12
C GLU A 126 3.15 -6.12 -7.96
N LEU A 127 2.84 -4.81 -7.98
CA LEU A 127 2.05 -4.12 -6.97
C LEU A 127 1.17 -3.05 -7.61
N ILE A 128 -0.10 -3.01 -7.20
CA ILE A 128 -1.01 -1.89 -7.46
C ILE A 128 -1.32 -1.19 -6.13
N VAL A 129 -1.16 0.13 -6.10
CA VAL A 129 -1.53 1.01 -4.98
C VAL A 129 -2.73 1.88 -5.37
N LEU A 130 -3.70 2.01 -4.46
CA LEU A 130 -4.74 3.04 -4.50
C LEU A 130 -4.64 3.93 -3.24
N ASP A 131 -4.10 5.14 -3.36
CA ASP A 131 -3.89 6.09 -2.26
C ASP A 131 -4.65 7.41 -2.50
N SER A 132 -5.83 7.65 -1.92
CA SER A 132 -6.63 6.77 -1.07
C SER A 132 -7.94 6.34 -1.74
N ALA A 133 -8.48 5.19 -1.33
CA ALA A 133 -9.75 4.69 -1.86
C ALA A 133 -10.98 5.49 -1.38
N THR A 134 -10.81 6.36 -0.39
CA THR A 134 -11.92 6.95 0.38
C THR A 134 -11.91 8.48 0.46
N GLY A 135 -10.90 9.15 -0.10
CA GLY A 135 -10.77 10.61 -0.09
C GLY A 135 -12.01 11.30 -0.67
N PHE A 136 -12.37 10.96 -1.91
CA PHE A 136 -13.55 11.50 -2.58
C PHE A 136 -14.87 11.02 -2.00
N TYR A 137 -14.93 9.78 -1.48
CA TYR A 137 -16.12 9.27 -0.78
C TYR A 137 -16.51 10.17 0.39
N ARG A 138 -15.53 10.58 1.21
CA ARG A 138 -15.78 11.43 2.38
C ARG A 138 -16.39 12.78 1.99
N LEU A 139 -16.05 13.29 0.81
CA LEU A 139 -16.58 14.56 0.31
C LEU A 139 -18.00 14.44 -0.26
N ARG A 140 -18.36 13.27 -0.82
CA ARG A 140 -19.69 13.02 -1.42
C ARG A 140 -20.72 12.48 -0.42
N ARG A 141 -20.32 12.13 0.79
CA ARG A 141 -21.18 11.57 1.86
C ARG A 141 -22.08 12.65 2.51
N ASP A 142 -22.75 13.47 1.71
CA ASP A 142 -23.93 14.17 2.21
C ASP A 142 -24.97 13.11 2.61
N ASP A 143 -25.69 13.33 3.71
CA ASP A 143 -26.46 12.33 4.46
C ASP A 143 -27.61 11.64 3.67
N GLU A 144 -27.78 11.92 2.38
CA GLU A 144 -28.85 11.43 1.50
C GLU A 144 -28.44 10.22 0.62
N ASP A 145 -27.15 9.88 0.50
CA ASP A 145 -26.62 8.95 -0.52
C ASP A 145 -26.87 7.44 -0.24
N GLY A 146 -27.59 7.08 0.82
CA GLY A 146 -28.06 5.69 1.08
C GLY A 146 -26.97 4.60 1.14
N GLY A 147 -25.69 4.97 1.23
CA GLY A 147 -24.55 4.07 1.15
C GLY A 147 -24.15 3.63 -0.26
N GLU A 148 -24.65 4.27 -1.33
CA GLU A 148 -24.30 3.95 -2.72
C GLU A 148 -22.81 4.14 -2.99
N THR A 149 -22.26 5.29 -2.61
CA THR A 149 -20.84 5.61 -2.76
C THR A 149 -19.93 4.57 -2.08
N LEU A 150 -20.36 3.97 -0.96
CA LEU A 150 -19.60 2.91 -0.27
C LEU A 150 -19.64 1.59 -1.06
N ARG A 151 -20.77 1.29 -1.70
CA ARG A 151 -20.90 0.12 -2.59
C ARG A 151 -20.05 0.28 -3.84
N ASP A 152 -19.94 1.48 -4.38
CA ASP A 152 -19.05 1.78 -5.50
C ASP A 152 -17.58 1.57 -5.12
N VAL A 153 -17.13 2.08 -3.97
CA VAL A 153 -15.77 1.80 -3.46
C VAL A 153 -15.56 0.30 -3.25
N ALA A 154 -16.55 -0.42 -2.70
CA ALA A 154 -16.46 -1.86 -2.55
C ALA A 154 -16.32 -2.58 -3.92
N ARG A 155 -16.99 -2.10 -4.98
CA ARG A 155 -16.83 -2.60 -6.35
C ARG A 155 -15.42 -2.36 -6.88
N GLN A 156 -14.86 -1.17 -6.67
CA GLN A 156 -13.48 -0.85 -7.03
C GLN A 156 -12.47 -1.80 -6.34
N ILE A 157 -12.59 -1.99 -5.01
CA ILE A 157 -11.71 -2.91 -4.27
C ILE A 157 -11.89 -4.36 -4.73
N THR A 158 -13.12 -4.79 -5.04
CA THR A 158 -13.38 -6.15 -5.55
C THR A 158 -12.81 -6.34 -6.95
N HIS A 159 -12.82 -5.30 -7.79
CA HIS A 159 -12.16 -5.32 -9.10
C HIS A 159 -10.65 -5.50 -8.94
N LEU A 160 -10.00 -4.68 -8.09
CA LEU A 160 -8.57 -4.81 -7.80
C LEU A 160 -8.21 -6.18 -7.20
N LEU A 161 -9.02 -6.72 -6.29
CA LEU A 161 -8.84 -8.08 -5.77
C LEU A 161 -8.93 -9.15 -6.87
N SER A 162 -9.79 -8.93 -7.87
CA SER A 162 -9.91 -9.85 -9.01
C SER A 162 -8.65 -9.80 -9.89
N LEU A 163 -8.08 -8.61 -10.12
CA LEU A 163 -6.79 -8.44 -10.79
C LEU A 163 -5.67 -9.11 -10.00
N ALA A 164 -5.60 -8.87 -8.67
CA ALA A 164 -4.65 -9.48 -7.76
C ALA A 164 -4.58 -10.99 -7.95
N ARG A 165 -5.73 -11.67 -7.90
CA ARG A 165 -5.82 -13.13 -8.04
C ARG A 165 -5.53 -13.64 -9.43
N LYS A 166 -5.94 -12.89 -10.46
CA LYS A 166 -5.80 -13.31 -11.85
C LYS A 166 -4.35 -13.19 -12.33
N HIS A 167 -3.63 -12.18 -11.85
CA HIS A 167 -2.27 -11.86 -12.28
C HIS A 167 -1.21 -12.19 -11.22
N ASP A 168 -1.60 -12.70 -10.06
CA ASP A 168 -0.72 -13.02 -8.93
C ASP A 168 0.11 -11.82 -8.45
N ILE A 169 -0.55 -10.67 -8.34
CA ILE A 169 0.04 -9.38 -7.91
C ILE A 169 -0.47 -9.00 -6.52
N ALA A 170 0.29 -8.20 -5.80
CA ALA A 170 -0.16 -7.61 -4.55
C ALA A 170 -1.00 -6.35 -4.82
N VAL A 171 -1.99 -6.08 -3.96
CA VAL A 171 -2.73 -4.82 -3.99
C VAL A 171 -2.70 -4.18 -2.60
N LEU A 172 -2.44 -2.89 -2.57
CA LEU A 172 -2.50 -2.05 -1.37
C LEU A 172 -3.47 -0.92 -1.62
N TYR A 173 -4.37 -0.65 -0.68
CA TYR A 173 -5.11 0.61 -0.68
C TYR A 173 -5.06 1.28 0.68
N THR A 174 -5.06 2.61 0.65
CA THR A 174 -5.15 3.40 1.87
C THR A 174 -6.57 3.86 2.14
N ASN A 175 -6.89 3.98 3.43
CA ASN A 175 -8.20 4.40 3.90
C ASN A 175 -8.07 5.35 5.10
N GLN A 176 -9.07 6.19 5.32
CA GLN A 176 -9.12 7.12 6.46
C GLN A 176 -9.86 6.50 7.65
N VAL A 177 -9.68 7.10 8.83
CA VAL A 177 -10.46 6.73 10.02
C VAL A 177 -11.85 7.35 9.97
N PHE A 178 -12.82 6.60 10.44
CA PHE A 178 -14.15 7.07 10.80
C PHE A 178 -14.30 6.97 12.32
N THR A 179 -14.77 8.04 12.95
CA THR A 179 -15.14 8.04 14.36
C THR A 179 -16.66 7.99 14.43
N ASP A 180 -17.18 6.93 15.04
CA ASP A 180 -18.58 6.81 15.36
C ASP A 180 -18.94 7.83 16.47
N PRO A 181 -19.93 8.73 16.28
CA PRO A 181 -20.36 9.67 17.31
C PRO A 181 -20.78 8.99 18.62
N ASP A 182 -21.27 7.74 18.55
CA ASP A 182 -21.78 6.98 19.69
C ASP A 182 -20.72 6.03 20.31
N SER A 183 -19.51 5.99 19.75
CA SER A 183 -18.44 5.10 20.21
C SER A 183 -17.07 5.80 20.27
N ASP A 184 -16.33 5.60 21.36
CA ASP A 184 -14.95 6.07 21.51
C ASP A 184 -13.93 5.31 20.63
N ARG A 185 -14.39 4.45 19.72
CA ARG A 185 -13.53 3.61 18.86
C ARG A 185 -13.45 4.20 17.45
N SER A 186 -12.23 4.48 16.99
CA SER A 186 -11.94 4.80 15.59
C SER A 186 -11.79 3.53 14.77
N THR A 187 -12.59 3.39 13.71
CA THR A 187 -12.51 2.26 12.77
C THR A 187 -12.13 2.76 11.38
N ALA A 188 -11.78 1.85 10.46
CA ALA A 188 -11.65 2.23 9.06
C ALA A 188 -13.00 2.70 8.51
N LEU A 189 -12.98 3.71 7.63
CA LEU A 189 -14.18 4.13 6.92
C LEU A 189 -14.70 2.99 6.05
N GLY A 190 -16.02 2.78 6.05
CA GLY A 190 -16.67 1.66 5.34
C GLY A 190 -16.85 0.39 6.17
N GLY A 191 -16.24 0.31 7.36
CA GLY A 191 -16.49 -0.73 8.35
C GLY A 191 -16.39 -2.16 7.81
N HIS A 192 -17.33 -3.03 8.24
CA HIS A 192 -17.35 -4.44 7.84
C HIS A 192 -17.38 -4.67 6.33
N THR A 193 -17.99 -3.76 5.56
CA THR A 193 -18.15 -3.91 4.11
C THR A 193 -16.80 -3.96 3.39
N LEU A 194 -15.90 -3.02 3.67
CA LEU A 194 -14.57 -2.99 3.05
C LEU A 194 -13.63 -4.00 3.71
N ASN A 195 -13.74 -4.17 5.03
CA ASN A 195 -12.91 -5.12 5.78
C ASN A 195 -13.10 -6.57 5.30
N HIS A 196 -14.26 -6.92 4.72
CA HIS A 196 -14.52 -8.27 4.20
C HIS A 196 -13.53 -8.64 3.09
N TRP A 197 -13.24 -7.72 2.17
CA TRP A 197 -12.45 -7.96 0.96
C TRP A 197 -10.93 -7.89 1.18
N SER A 198 -10.48 -7.23 2.25
CA SER A 198 -9.07 -7.14 2.61
C SER A 198 -8.56 -8.45 3.23
N GLY A 199 -7.47 -9.03 2.72
CA GLY A 199 -6.79 -10.18 3.31
C GLY A 199 -6.07 -9.82 4.61
N ALA A 200 -5.46 -8.64 4.62
CA ALA A 200 -4.81 -8.03 5.78
C ALA A 200 -5.32 -6.59 6.00
N ILE A 201 -5.42 -6.19 7.26
CA ILE A 201 -5.78 -4.81 7.65
C ILE A 201 -4.78 -4.32 8.68
N VAL A 202 -4.11 -3.21 8.37
CA VAL A 202 -3.13 -2.56 9.25
C VAL A 202 -3.63 -1.17 9.61
N ARG A 203 -3.73 -0.89 10.90
CA ARG A 203 -3.98 0.45 11.42
C ARG A 203 -2.67 1.14 11.75
N LEU A 204 -2.46 2.35 11.24
CA LEU A 204 -1.32 3.20 11.55
C LEU A 204 -1.72 4.30 12.53
N ASP A 205 -0.94 4.46 13.59
CA ASP A 205 -1.04 5.57 14.53
C ASP A 205 0.25 6.39 14.57
N ARG A 206 0.13 7.68 14.90
CA ARG A 206 1.25 8.42 15.48
C ARG A 206 1.55 7.87 16.87
N PHE A 207 2.83 7.69 17.17
CA PHE A 207 3.30 7.18 18.46
C PHE A 207 4.33 8.13 19.08
N ARG A 208 4.74 7.84 20.32
CA ARG A 208 5.66 8.68 21.09
C ARG A 208 7.00 8.86 20.36
N GLY A 209 7.68 9.97 20.61
CA GLY A 209 9.02 10.22 20.07
C GLY A 209 9.09 10.50 18.56
N GLY A 210 7.95 10.73 17.89
CA GLY A 210 7.89 10.90 16.44
C GLY A 210 7.74 9.58 15.67
N ASN A 211 7.65 8.46 16.37
CA ASN A 211 7.47 7.13 15.77
C ASN A 211 6.04 6.95 15.26
N ARG A 212 5.84 5.84 14.56
CA ARG A 212 4.56 5.30 14.14
C ARG A 212 4.41 3.91 14.71
N ARG A 213 3.16 3.50 14.89
CA ARG A 213 2.80 2.15 15.29
C ARG A 213 1.86 1.57 14.25
N ALA A 214 2.24 0.43 13.69
CA ALA A 214 1.36 -0.43 12.91
C ALA A 214 0.71 -1.44 13.85
N THR A 215 -0.62 -1.60 13.76
CA THR A 215 -1.40 -2.61 14.49
C THR A 215 -2.09 -3.51 13.47
N LEU A 216 -1.92 -4.82 13.58
CA LEU A 216 -2.57 -5.78 12.71
C LEU A 216 -4.00 -6.04 13.21
N GLU A 217 -4.99 -5.53 12.49
CA GLU A 217 -6.41 -5.65 12.89
C GLU A 217 -7.06 -6.90 12.27
N LYS A 218 -6.54 -7.38 11.14
CA LYS A 218 -6.98 -8.60 10.45
C LYS A 218 -5.82 -9.22 9.71
N HIS A 219 -5.70 -10.53 9.78
CA HIS A 219 -4.84 -11.33 8.93
C HIS A 219 -5.39 -12.76 8.80
N ARG A 220 -5.09 -13.45 7.69
CA ARG A 220 -5.57 -14.82 7.46
C ARG A 220 -4.90 -15.85 8.36
N ALA A 221 -3.61 -15.65 8.63
CA ALA A 221 -2.74 -16.61 9.32
C ALA A 221 -2.12 -16.10 10.62
N LYS A 222 -2.33 -14.82 10.97
CA LYS A 222 -1.71 -14.17 12.14
C LYS A 222 -2.78 -13.63 13.10
N PRO A 223 -2.51 -13.60 14.41
CA PRO A 223 -3.44 -13.07 15.39
C PRO A 223 -3.60 -11.54 15.20
N ALA A 224 -4.83 -11.06 15.35
CA ALA A 224 -5.08 -9.62 15.42
C ALA A 224 -4.62 -9.05 16.77
N GLY A 225 -4.20 -7.80 16.76
CA GLY A 225 -3.72 -7.04 17.93
C GLY A 225 -2.20 -6.92 18.02
N ASP A 226 -1.44 -7.72 17.26
CA ASP A 226 0.01 -7.58 17.19
C ASP A 226 0.41 -6.21 16.63
N THR A 227 1.56 -5.69 17.07
CA THR A 227 2.02 -4.35 16.71
C THR A 227 3.49 -4.31 16.35
N ALA A 228 3.86 -3.42 15.43
CA ALA A 228 5.23 -3.05 15.11
C ALA A 228 5.42 -1.54 15.22
N GLN A 229 6.61 -1.11 15.64
CA GLN A 229 6.99 0.30 15.67
C GLN A 229 7.98 0.61 14.54
N PHE A 230 7.81 1.77 13.93
CA PHE A 230 8.67 2.24 12.86
C PHE A 230 8.74 3.76 12.82
N ARG A 231 9.75 4.28 12.13
CA ARG A 231 9.94 5.70 11.86
C ARG A 231 9.82 5.98 10.38
N ILE A 232 9.35 7.18 10.07
CA ILE A 232 9.39 7.73 8.72
C ILE A 232 10.65 8.60 8.67
N THR A 233 11.59 8.23 7.81
CA THR A 233 12.86 8.93 7.61
C THR A 233 12.92 9.49 6.19
N ASP A 234 14.00 10.18 5.88
CA ASP A 234 14.29 10.66 4.53
C ASP A 234 14.48 9.49 3.55
N SER A 235 14.92 8.32 4.03
CA SER A 235 15.16 7.13 3.21
C SER A 235 13.99 6.17 3.12
N GLY A 236 12.81 6.52 3.64
CA GLY A 236 11.63 5.66 3.65
C GLY A 236 11.19 5.28 5.07
N LEU A 237 10.93 3.99 5.30
CA LEU A 237 10.50 3.45 6.58
C LEU A 237 11.64 2.68 7.25
N VAL A 238 11.78 2.83 8.58
CA VAL A 238 12.79 2.11 9.36
C VAL A 238 12.15 1.56 10.63
N GLY A 239 12.24 0.24 10.85
CA GLY A 239 11.78 -0.39 12.10
C GLY A 239 12.64 0.04 13.29
N ASP A 240 12.05 0.16 14.48
CA ASP A 240 12.81 0.56 15.69
C ASP A 240 13.78 -0.52 16.19
N ASP A 241 13.67 -1.76 15.71
CA ASP A 241 14.64 -2.84 15.99
C ASP A 241 15.86 -2.82 15.04
N ALA A 242 15.88 -1.92 14.03
CA ALA A 242 17.01 -1.78 13.12
C ALA A 242 18.17 -1.00 13.79
N PRO A 243 19.43 -1.45 13.67
CA PRO A 243 20.57 -0.71 14.20
C PRO A 243 20.63 0.68 13.56
N GLU A 244 20.79 1.73 14.37
CA GLU A 244 20.91 3.11 13.88
C GLU A 244 22.05 3.19 12.85
N THR A 245 21.73 3.58 11.61
CA THR A 245 22.74 3.95 10.62
C THR A 245 23.53 5.16 11.15
N PRO A 246 24.87 5.13 11.19
CA PRO A 246 25.64 6.26 11.69
C PRO A 246 25.39 7.50 10.82
N LYS A 247 25.24 8.67 11.47
CA LYS A 247 25.18 9.99 10.84
C LYS A 247 26.46 10.34 10.09
#